data_AF-A0A0E3QVC0-F1
#
_entry.id   AF-A0A0E3QVC0-F1
#
_cell.length_a   1.000
_cell.length_b   1.000
_cell.length_c   1.000
_cell.angle_alpha   90.00
_cell.angle_beta   90.00
_cell.angle_gamma   90.00
#
_symmetry.space_group_name_H-M   'P 1'
#
loop_
_entity.id
_entity.type
_entity.pdbx_description
1 polymer ?
#
loop_
_entity_poly.entity_id
_entity_poly.type
_entity_poly.pdbx_seq_one_letter_code
_entity_poly.pdbx_strand_id
1 'polypeptide(L)'
;MLGLLFGLFADLGAADPVDSDSGNINLSELRAFDLLCRCETGCIVNTVSLSSDGNYLAVGDFNRSVSLFNSKGKKLWNYTTGDIVYTVSISPDGTGVAAGSNDKKAYFFNREGKLLWSYETEGSVNCVVVSSDGSYVAAGSDDGKIYFFNKEGRLLWNFDSGYSVRSIALSRDGSYVTAGGSSYCIYLFDRDGNKIWERKTGSVINCVCITPQAQYVAAGGSNYNVYFLNQKGDFSWIHNPAYWISSVSLTNNGSYLAAGSFDDKVYMFNSTGTKLWDYKVKDDVYSVAISPDASFIAAGSWDDTLYVLDLGGKEFWNCSCGGNINDVFISRDSSALAAASDNGAAYLFERNSTVFAQLFRDARFLSGERLGLPLKESMTATGGIENVVEIASASSGKVSDDIKSSASTESSSRLSELLNFFKYPIFLLLAVLIVAVYLKNRAFKKRIREENLEDFENLDDEKHMPGN
;
A
#
# COMPACT_ATOMS: atom_id res chain seq x y z
N MET A 1 52.84 29.03 34.80
CA MET A 1 51.53 28.33 34.72
C MET A 1 50.80 28.94 33.53
N LEU A 2 50.35 28.06 32.62
CA LEU A 2 49.93 28.30 31.22
C LEU A 2 48.90 29.43 30.99
N GLY A 3 48.95 30.04 29.79
CA GLY A 3 47.85 30.77 29.17
C GLY A 3 48.25 31.74 28.04
N LEU A 4 48.76 31.21 26.92
CA LEU A 4 49.02 31.94 25.66
C LEU A 4 47.69 32.40 24.99
N LEU A 5 47.50 33.61 24.45
CA LEU A 5 48.11 34.37 23.32
C LEU A 5 47.33 34.18 21.98
N PHE A 6 46.65 35.28 21.54
CA PHE A 6 46.27 35.77 20.18
C PHE A 6 45.66 34.78 19.14
N GLY A 7 44.76 35.12 18.22
CA GLY A 7 44.35 36.39 17.63
C GLY A 7 44.36 36.27 16.09
N LEU A 8 43.29 36.79 15.45
CA LEU A 8 43.10 37.16 14.02
C LEU A 8 42.72 36.13 12.93
N PHE A 9 41.52 36.41 12.37
CA PHE A 9 41.09 36.50 10.96
C PHE A 9 41.59 35.57 9.84
N ALA A 10 40.57 35.12 9.09
CA ALA A 10 40.50 34.76 7.66
C ALA A 10 41.07 33.40 7.23
N ASP A 11 40.18 32.52 6.75
CA ASP A 11 40.28 32.08 5.36
C ASP A 11 38.92 31.63 4.79
N LEU A 12 38.54 32.21 3.64
CA LEU A 12 37.53 31.67 2.74
C LEU A 12 38.25 30.56 1.96
N GLY A 13 38.25 29.35 2.51
CA GLY A 13 38.80 28.17 1.85
C GLY A 13 37.85 27.67 0.77
N ALA A 14 38.37 27.60 -0.45
CA ALA A 14 37.70 27.21 -1.68
C ALA A 14 36.99 25.84 -1.60
N ALA A 15 36.00 25.67 -2.47
CA ALA A 15 35.52 24.35 -2.86
C ALA A 15 36.70 23.52 -3.38
N ASP A 16 37.10 22.50 -2.63
CA ASP A 16 37.98 21.48 -3.16
C ASP A 16 37.22 20.71 -4.26
N PRO A 17 37.86 20.45 -5.41
CA PRO A 17 37.24 19.72 -6.50
C PRO A 17 36.91 18.31 -6.00
N VAL A 18 35.67 17.87 -6.27
CA VAL A 18 35.25 16.49 -6.07
C VAL A 18 36.24 15.60 -6.80
N ASP A 19 37.07 14.91 -6.03
CA ASP A 19 37.97 13.90 -6.54
C ASP A 19 37.09 12.81 -7.15
N SER A 20 37.18 12.69 -8.47
CA SER A 20 36.46 11.71 -9.27
C SER A 20 37.14 10.37 -9.11
N ASP A 21 37.15 9.85 -7.89
CA ASP A 21 37.65 8.52 -7.62
C ASP A 21 36.50 7.57 -7.31
N SER A 22 36.58 6.40 -7.92
CA SER A 22 35.57 5.36 -8.00
C SER A 22 35.27 4.69 -6.64
N GLY A 23 34.82 5.49 -5.68
CA GLY A 23 34.38 5.03 -4.37
C GLY A 23 33.09 4.24 -4.50
N ASN A 24 33.17 2.94 -4.22
CA ASN A 24 32.01 2.14 -3.82
C ASN A 24 31.37 2.86 -2.63
N ILE A 25 30.38 3.70 -2.90
CA ILE A 25 29.52 4.27 -1.87
C ILE A 25 28.89 3.08 -1.15
N ASN A 26 29.21 2.91 0.13
CA ASN A 26 28.59 1.88 0.95
C ASN A 26 27.12 2.27 1.14
N LEU A 27 26.26 1.78 0.25
CA LEU A 27 24.82 2.06 0.24
C LEU A 27 24.16 1.69 1.59
N SER A 28 24.76 0.78 2.36
CA SER A 28 24.25 0.37 3.68
C SER A 28 24.42 1.42 4.79
N GLU A 29 25.27 2.43 4.60
CA GLU A 29 25.47 3.54 5.56
C GLU A 29 24.63 4.78 5.24
N LEU A 30 24.07 4.85 4.03
CA LEU A 30 23.24 5.97 3.61
C LEU A 30 21.83 5.82 4.18
N ARG A 31 21.47 6.70 5.11
CA ARG A 31 20.09 6.83 5.60
C ARG A 31 19.22 7.47 4.51
N ALA A 32 18.78 6.67 3.55
CA ALA A 32 17.89 7.12 2.48
C ALA A 32 16.57 7.68 3.05
N PHE A 33 16.15 7.15 4.20
CA PHE A 33 15.04 7.64 4.98
C PHE A 33 15.45 7.80 6.45
N ASP A 34 15.09 8.95 7.02
CA ASP A 34 15.27 9.28 8.43
C ASP A 34 13.94 9.08 9.16
N LEU A 35 13.95 8.30 10.26
CA LEU A 35 12.76 8.12 11.11
C LEU A 35 12.45 9.45 11.81
N LEU A 36 11.35 10.08 11.42
CA LEU A 36 10.87 11.30 12.06
C LEU A 36 10.19 10.99 13.39
N CYS A 37 9.29 10.00 13.40
CA CYS A 37 8.59 9.63 14.61
C CYS A 37 7.99 8.22 14.57
N ARG A 38 7.83 7.67 15.78
CA ARG A 38 7.03 6.47 16.06
C ARG A 38 5.77 6.92 16.81
N CYS A 39 4.64 6.85 16.13
CA CYS A 39 3.33 7.31 16.60
C CYS A 39 2.60 6.16 17.32
N GLU A 40 2.68 6.16 18.65
CA GLU A 40 2.08 5.11 19.49
C GLU A 40 0.55 5.22 19.56
N THR A 41 -0.13 4.11 19.24
CA THR A 41 -1.57 3.91 19.42
C THR A 41 -1.87 2.93 20.56
N GLY A 42 -0.93 2.00 20.84
CA GLY A 42 -1.06 0.99 21.89
C GLY A 42 -1.83 -0.28 21.45
N CYS A 43 -2.18 -0.41 20.17
CA CYS A 43 -2.81 -1.58 19.59
C CYS A 43 -2.56 -1.63 18.07
N ILE A 44 -2.70 -2.81 17.47
CA ILE A 44 -2.50 -3.06 16.03
C ILE A 44 -2.97 -1.88 15.17
N VAL A 45 -2.02 -1.27 14.47
CA VAL A 45 -2.30 -0.23 13.49
C VAL A 45 -2.56 -0.89 12.16
N ASN A 46 -3.80 -0.77 11.66
CA ASN A 46 -4.20 -1.44 10.43
C ASN A 46 -3.91 -0.60 9.19
N THR A 47 -3.93 0.73 9.32
CA THR A 47 -3.94 1.64 8.17
C THR A 47 -3.34 3.00 8.51
N VAL A 48 -2.69 3.61 7.52
CA VAL A 48 -2.08 4.94 7.61
C VAL A 48 -2.36 5.76 6.37
N SER A 49 -2.45 7.09 6.51
CA SER A 49 -2.59 7.99 5.37
C SER A 49 -1.90 9.33 5.62
N LEU A 50 -1.20 9.86 4.61
CA LEU A 50 -0.43 11.11 4.69
C LEU A 50 -1.07 12.25 3.91
N SER A 51 -0.93 13.48 4.42
CA SER A 51 -1.12 14.70 3.63
C SER A 51 -0.06 14.80 2.52
N SER A 52 -0.29 15.67 1.52
CA SER A 52 0.58 15.79 0.33
C SER A 52 2.04 16.05 0.64
N ASP A 53 2.26 16.78 1.73
CA ASP A 53 3.53 17.29 2.22
C ASP A 53 4.10 16.47 3.38
N GLY A 54 3.46 15.35 3.75
CA GLY A 54 3.88 14.52 4.88
C GLY A 54 3.73 15.18 6.27
N ASN A 55 3.13 16.37 6.36
CA ASN A 55 3.02 17.09 7.63
C ASN A 55 1.99 16.51 8.60
N TYR A 56 1.04 15.73 8.09
CA TYR A 56 0.00 15.08 8.87
C TYR A 56 -0.11 13.60 8.53
N LEU A 57 -0.25 12.78 9.58
CA LEU A 57 -0.41 11.33 9.50
C LEU A 57 -1.71 10.94 10.22
N ALA A 58 -2.68 10.45 9.45
CA ALA A 58 -3.88 9.83 9.98
C ALA A 58 -3.63 8.33 10.20
N VAL A 59 -4.14 7.80 11.32
CA VAL A 59 -3.91 6.43 11.77
C VAL A 59 -5.24 5.81 12.21
N GLY A 60 -5.52 4.59 11.75
CA GLY A 60 -6.65 3.77 12.20
C GLY A 60 -6.15 2.48 12.84
N ASP A 61 -6.69 2.14 14.01
CA ASP A 61 -6.23 1.01 14.82
C ASP A 61 -7.35 0.11 15.35
N PHE A 62 -6.94 -1.06 15.86
CA PHE A 62 -7.82 -2.07 16.44
C PHE A 62 -8.28 -1.73 17.87
N ASN A 63 -7.76 -0.65 18.46
CA ASN A 63 -8.30 -0.07 19.69
C ASN A 63 -9.42 0.94 19.41
N ARG A 64 -10.05 0.83 18.23
CA ARG A 64 -11.21 1.63 17.83
C ARG A 64 -10.86 3.12 17.75
N SER A 65 -9.60 3.43 17.44
CA SER A 65 -9.12 4.81 17.43
C SER A 65 -8.85 5.28 16.00
N VAL A 66 -9.30 6.51 15.74
CA VAL A 66 -8.82 7.35 14.65
C VAL A 66 -7.96 8.43 15.28
N SER A 67 -6.68 8.46 14.94
CA SER A 67 -5.72 9.43 15.46
C SER A 67 -5.13 10.28 14.34
N LEU A 68 -4.85 11.56 14.61
CA LEU A 68 -4.07 12.41 13.73
C LEU A 68 -2.80 12.86 14.43
N PHE A 69 -1.67 12.71 13.77
CA PHE A 69 -0.36 13.15 14.23
C PHE A 69 0.20 14.22 13.29
N ASN A 70 1.09 15.07 13.79
CA ASN A 70 1.93 15.89 12.92
C ASN A 70 3.24 15.19 12.58
N SER A 71 4.04 15.77 11.68
CA SER A 71 5.34 15.24 11.26
C SER A 71 6.37 15.06 12.39
N LYS A 72 6.15 15.69 13.55
CA LYS A 72 6.99 15.54 14.75
C LYS A 72 6.51 14.42 15.68
N GLY A 73 5.50 13.64 15.29
CA GLY A 73 4.92 12.58 16.10
C GLY A 73 4.02 13.04 17.24
N LYS A 74 3.68 14.33 17.29
CA LYS A 74 2.72 14.83 18.28
C LYS A 74 1.31 14.42 17.83
N LYS A 75 0.63 13.63 18.67
CA LYS A 75 -0.80 13.35 18.55
C LYS A 75 -1.57 14.67 18.69
N LEU A 76 -2.24 15.10 17.62
CA LEU A 76 -3.04 16.33 17.57
C LEU A 76 -4.42 16.07 18.19
N TRP A 77 -5.03 14.93 17.84
CA TRP A 77 -6.29 14.47 18.41
C TRP A 77 -6.44 12.96 18.24
N ASN A 78 -7.42 12.42 18.96
CA ASN A 78 -7.83 11.02 18.94
C ASN A 78 -9.36 10.97 19.05
N TYR A 79 -10.01 10.15 18.24
CA TYR A 79 -11.43 9.88 18.31
C TYR A 79 -11.66 8.37 18.48
N THR A 80 -12.54 7.98 19.39
CA THR A 80 -12.89 6.57 19.63
C THR A 80 -14.19 6.22 18.94
N THR A 81 -14.14 5.31 17.97
CA THR A 81 -15.29 4.72 17.27
C THR A 81 -15.96 3.63 18.12
N GLY A 82 -17.07 3.07 17.63
CA GLY A 82 -17.77 1.99 18.31
C GLY A 82 -17.02 0.66 18.31
N ASP A 83 -16.19 0.43 17.28
CA ASP A 83 -15.43 -0.79 17.05
C ASP A 83 -14.18 -0.52 16.18
N ILE A 84 -13.42 -1.55 15.83
CA ILE A 84 -12.17 -1.51 15.06
C ILE A 84 -12.25 -0.54 13.88
N VAL A 85 -11.19 0.24 13.65
CA VAL A 85 -11.05 1.08 12.45
C VAL A 85 -10.26 0.32 11.40
N TYR A 86 -10.89 0.00 10.27
CA TYR A 86 -10.25 -0.75 9.18
C TYR A 86 -9.45 0.15 8.24
N THR A 87 -9.87 1.39 8.05
CA THR A 87 -9.36 2.23 6.97
C THR A 87 -9.44 3.70 7.37
N VAL A 88 -8.42 4.48 6.99
CA VAL A 88 -8.39 5.93 7.15
C VAL A 88 -7.88 6.56 5.86
N SER A 89 -8.35 7.78 5.58
CA SER A 89 -7.87 8.55 4.45
C SER A 89 -7.87 10.03 4.83
N ILE A 90 -6.73 10.71 4.68
CA ILE A 90 -6.62 12.16 4.89
C ILE A 90 -6.64 12.88 3.54
N SER A 91 -7.30 14.03 3.49
CA SER A 91 -7.25 14.90 2.33
C SER A 91 -5.82 15.40 2.11
N PRO A 92 -5.42 15.63 0.85
CA PRO A 92 -4.06 16.04 0.50
C PRO A 92 -3.59 17.34 1.13
N ASP A 93 -4.52 18.27 1.36
CA ASP A 93 -4.24 19.53 2.06
C ASP A 93 -4.18 19.34 3.59
N GLY A 94 -4.59 18.18 4.12
CA GLY A 94 -4.66 17.82 5.53
C GLY A 94 -5.91 18.33 6.25
N THR A 95 -6.92 18.86 5.55
CA THR A 95 -8.09 19.51 6.18
C THR A 95 -9.20 18.56 6.61
N GLY A 96 -9.32 17.39 5.99
CA GLY A 96 -10.34 16.39 6.27
C GLY A 96 -9.77 14.99 6.46
N VAL A 97 -10.31 14.23 7.42
CA VAL A 97 -9.93 12.83 7.68
C VAL A 97 -11.19 11.97 7.63
N ALA A 98 -11.23 10.98 6.74
CA ALA A 98 -12.26 9.95 6.70
C ALA A 98 -11.78 8.68 7.42
N ALA A 99 -12.71 7.95 8.03
CA ALA A 99 -12.46 6.64 8.61
C ALA A 99 -13.63 5.68 8.35
N GLY A 100 -13.32 4.40 8.14
CA GLY A 100 -14.29 3.31 8.05
C GLY A 100 -14.07 2.31 9.17
N SER A 101 -15.14 1.93 9.86
CA SER A 101 -15.09 1.09 11.06
C SER A 101 -15.99 -0.13 10.98
N ASN A 102 -15.63 -1.15 11.75
CA ASN A 102 -16.44 -2.35 12.00
C ASN A 102 -17.75 -2.06 12.73
N ASP A 103 -17.91 -0.87 13.31
CA ASP A 103 -19.17 -0.42 13.92
C ASP A 103 -20.25 -0.02 12.90
N LYS A 104 -19.99 -0.31 11.62
CA LYS A 104 -20.86 -0.02 10.47
C LYS A 104 -21.01 1.47 10.19
N LYS A 105 -19.99 2.26 10.51
CA LYS A 105 -20.01 3.70 10.22
C LYS A 105 -18.81 4.15 9.41
N ALA A 106 -19.10 5.05 8.48
CA ALA A 106 -18.12 5.95 7.90
C ALA A 106 -18.13 7.25 8.72
N TYR A 107 -16.95 7.77 9.04
CA TYR A 107 -16.76 9.00 9.78
C TYR A 107 -15.99 10.01 8.95
N PHE A 108 -16.26 11.30 9.16
CA PHE A 108 -15.46 12.39 8.60
C PHE A 108 -15.20 13.49 9.61
N PHE A 109 -13.93 13.85 9.77
CA PHE A 109 -13.43 14.83 10.73
C PHE A 109 -12.76 15.98 10.00
N ASN A 110 -12.73 17.16 10.62
CA ASN A 110 -11.80 18.20 10.22
C ASN A 110 -10.42 18.00 10.86
N ARG A 111 -9.43 18.81 10.46
CA ARG A 111 -8.06 18.78 11.02
C ARG A 111 -8.01 18.97 12.53
N GLU A 112 -8.97 19.68 13.13
CA GLU A 112 -9.03 19.92 14.57
C GLU A 112 -9.62 18.73 15.35
N GLY A 113 -10.04 17.65 14.66
CA GLY A 113 -10.61 16.45 15.28
C GLY A 113 -12.11 16.56 15.59
N LYS A 114 -12.78 17.61 15.08
CA LYS A 114 -14.23 17.73 15.17
C LYS A 114 -14.87 16.77 14.17
N LEU A 115 -15.72 15.88 14.67
CA LEU A 115 -16.62 15.08 13.84
C LEU A 115 -17.56 16.01 13.06
N LEU A 116 -17.43 16.04 11.74
CA LEU A 116 -18.29 16.81 10.85
C LEU A 116 -19.57 16.04 10.54
N TRP A 117 -19.44 14.75 10.24
CA TRP A 117 -20.56 13.84 10.03
C TRP A 117 -20.12 12.38 10.21
N SER A 118 -21.11 11.52 10.43
CA SER A 118 -20.98 10.06 10.35
C SER A 118 -22.16 9.50 9.58
N TYR A 119 -21.96 8.42 8.84
CA TYR A 119 -23.01 7.73 8.09
C TYR A 119 -23.05 6.25 8.48
N GLU A 120 -24.24 5.75 8.80
CA GLU A 120 -24.46 4.36 9.20
C GLU A 120 -24.82 3.49 7.98
N THR A 121 -24.05 2.43 7.78
CA THR A 121 -24.22 1.41 6.76
C THR A 121 -24.84 0.14 7.37
N GLU A 122 -25.23 -0.84 6.55
CA GLU A 122 -25.85 -2.07 7.07
C GLU A 122 -24.81 -3.12 7.50
N GLY A 123 -23.56 -2.94 7.09
CA GLY A 123 -22.40 -3.79 7.38
C GLY A 123 -21.15 -2.95 7.66
N SER A 124 -20.05 -3.60 8.04
CA SER A 124 -18.78 -2.95 8.36
C SER A 124 -18.27 -2.10 7.20
N VAL A 125 -17.63 -0.96 7.47
CA VAL A 125 -17.02 -0.12 6.40
C VAL A 125 -15.56 -0.55 6.23
N ASN A 126 -15.29 -1.25 5.14
CA ASN A 126 -14.00 -1.91 4.89
C ASN A 126 -12.96 -0.97 4.27
N CYS A 127 -13.40 -0.01 3.46
CA CYS A 127 -12.51 0.91 2.74
C CYS A 127 -13.13 2.30 2.61
N VAL A 128 -12.32 3.35 2.77
CA VAL A 128 -12.71 4.75 2.61
C VAL A 128 -11.62 5.53 1.90
N VAL A 129 -12.01 6.55 1.13
CA VAL A 129 -11.06 7.43 0.44
C VAL A 129 -11.62 8.84 0.34
N VAL A 130 -10.75 9.83 0.55
CA VAL A 130 -11.06 11.26 0.36
C VAL A 130 -10.52 11.71 -1.00
N SER A 131 -11.30 12.49 -1.75
CA SER A 131 -10.84 13.09 -3.01
C SER A 131 -9.71 14.10 -2.79
N SER A 132 -8.97 14.42 -3.85
CA SER A 132 -7.76 15.24 -3.65
C SER A 132 -8.00 16.67 -3.21
N ASP A 133 -9.17 17.19 -3.55
CA ASP A 133 -9.63 18.53 -3.17
C ASP A 133 -10.38 18.52 -1.84
N GLY A 134 -10.52 17.35 -1.19
CA GLY A 134 -11.29 17.18 0.04
C GLY A 134 -12.80 17.30 -0.13
N SER A 135 -13.30 17.41 -1.37
CA SER A 135 -14.71 17.67 -1.66
C SER A 135 -15.61 16.44 -1.57
N TYR A 136 -15.05 15.23 -1.68
CA TYR A 136 -15.80 13.98 -1.72
C TYR A 136 -15.18 12.91 -0.83
N VAL A 137 -16.04 12.03 -0.34
CA VAL A 137 -15.66 10.81 0.37
C VAL A 137 -16.37 9.64 -0.29
N ALA A 138 -15.63 8.58 -0.60
CA ALA A 138 -16.19 7.32 -1.06
C ALA A 138 -15.93 6.23 -0.02
N ALA A 139 -16.89 5.31 0.16
CA ALA A 139 -16.79 4.21 1.11
C ALA A 139 -17.31 2.91 0.50
N GLY A 140 -16.66 1.79 0.83
CA GLY A 140 -17.14 0.44 0.51
C GLY A 140 -17.45 -0.33 1.79
N SER A 141 -18.58 -1.03 1.80
CA SER A 141 -19.06 -1.75 2.98
C SER A 141 -19.25 -3.26 2.73
N ASP A 142 -19.22 -4.01 3.82
CA ASP A 142 -19.55 -5.42 3.87
C ASP A 142 -21.03 -5.70 3.56
N ASP A 143 -21.90 -4.69 3.65
CA ASP A 143 -23.28 -4.77 3.15
C ASP A 143 -23.40 -4.87 1.61
N GLY A 144 -22.26 -4.79 0.92
CA GLY A 144 -22.16 -4.89 -0.53
C GLY A 144 -22.40 -3.59 -1.28
N LYS A 145 -22.57 -2.47 -0.59
CA LYS A 145 -22.78 -1.16 -1.21
C LYS A 145 -21.49 -0.33 -1.26
N ILE A 146 -21.40 0.42 -2.36
CA ILE A 146 -20.48 1.54 -2.53
C ILE A 146 -21.26 2.81 -2.23
N TYR A 147 -20.73 3.67 -1.37
CA TYR A 147 -21.34 4.94 -0.99
C TYR A 147 -20.47 6.11 -1.44
N PHE A 148 -21.08 7.19 -1.92
CA PHE A 148 -20.37 8.40 -2.33
C PHE A 148 -21.03 9.64 -1.74
N PHE A 149 -20.23 10.46 -1.07
CA PHE A 149 -20.67 11.62 -0.30
C PHE A 149 -19.96 12.88 -0.79
N ASN A 150 -20.62 14.02 -0.61
CA ASN A 150 -19.91 15.30 -0.59
C ASN A 150 -19.28 15.56 0.79
N LYS A 151 -18.45 16.60 0.90
CA LYS A 151 -17.78 16.99 2.15
C LYS A 151 -18.74 17.33 3.29
N GLU A 152 -19.97 17.76 2.98
CA GLU A 152 -21.02 18.03 3.97
C GLU A 152 -21.69 16.76 4.53
N GLY A 153 -21.36 15.57 4.01
CA GLY A 153 -21.92 14.30 4.46
C GLY A 153 -23.24 13.92 3.81
N ARG A 154 -23.65 14.65 2.75
CA ARG A 154 -24.81 14.27 1.94
C ARG A 154 -24.42 13.10 1.05
N LEU A 155 -25.16 12.00 1.16
CA LEU A 155 -25.10 10.90 0.21
C LEU A 155 -25.53 11.39 -1.17
N LEU A 156 -24.61 11.36 -2.13
CA LEU A 156 -24.86 11.75 -3.53
C LEU A 156 -25.44 10.57 -4.30
N TRP A 157 -24.84 9.38 -4.14
CA TRP A 157 -25.33 8.12 -4.68
C TRP A 157 -24.77 6.95 -3.90
N ASN A 158 -25.40 5.78 -4.08
CA ASN A 158 -24.83 4.49 -3.68
C ASN A 158 -25.09 3.46 -4.77
N PHE A 159 -24.29 2.40 -4.79
CA PHE A 159 -24.42 1.29 -5.73
C PHE A 159 -24.33 -0.04 -5.00
N ASP A 160 -25.31 -0.91 -5.19
CA ASP A 160 -25.34 -2.26 -4.63
C ASP A 160 -24.63 -3.24 -5.57
N SER A 161 -23.46 -3.72 -5.14
CA SER A 161 -22.69 -4.76 -5.85
C SER A 161 -23.11 -6.18 -5.46
N GLY A 162 -24.01 -6.33 -4.48
CA GLY A 162 -24.54 -7.58 -3.95
C GLY A 162 -23.62 -8.30 -2.96
N TYR A 163 -22.36 -7.86 -2.81
CA TYR A 163 -21.35 -8.53 -2.01
C TYR A 163 -20.32 -7.56 -1.46
N SER A 164 -19.77 -7.86 -0.29
CA SER A 164 -18.73 -7.08 0.41
C SER A 164 -17.73 -6.37 -0.50
N VAL A 165 -17.68 -5.04 -0.40
CA VAL A 165 -16.72 -4.18 -1.09
C VAL A 165 -15.44 -4.10 -0.24
N ARG A 166 -14.29 -4.44 -0.83
CA ARG A 166 -13.01 -4.55 -0.10
C ARG A 166 -12.07 -3.38 -0.36
N SER A 167 -12.11 -2.80 -1.55
CA SER A 167 -11.21 -1.71 -1.94
C SER A 167 -11.93 -0.69 -2.81
N ILE A 168 -11.56 0.57 -2.62
CA ILE A 168 -12.09 1.71 -3.36
C ILE A 168 -10.96 2.71 -3.65
N ALA A 169 -11.01 3.38 -4.80
CA ALA A 169 -10.07 4.45 -5.13
C ALA A 169 -10.76 5.55 -5.97
N LEU A 170 -10.25 6.78 -5.85
CA LEU A 170 -10.73 7.96 -6.58
C LEU A 170 -9.67 8.47 -7.55
N SER A 171 -10.12 8.98 -8.70
CA SER A 171 -9.28 9.83 -9.54
C SER A 171 -8.90 11.10 -8.78
N ARG A 172 -7.83 11.78 -9.22
CA ARG A 172 -7.29 12.93 -8.47
C ARG A 172 -8.33 14.04 -8.31
N ASP A 173 -9.11 14.32 -9.34
CA ASP A 173 -10.20 15.31 -9.31
C ASP A 173 -11.50 14.82 -8.66
N GLY A 174 -11.57 13.56 -8.22
CA GLY A 174 -12.80 12.96 -7.69
C GLY A 174 -13.87 12.72 -8.75
N SER A 175 -13.54 12.84 -10.04
CA SER A 175 -14.48 12.63 -11.15
C SER A 175 -14.84 11.16 -11.37
N TYR A 176 -14.01 10.23 -10.90
CA TYR A 176 -14.19 8.80 -11.10
C TYR A 176 -13.97 8.02 -9.81
N VAL A 177 -14.78 6.97 -9.62
CA VAL A 177 -14.69 6.03 -8.50
C VAL A 177 -14.48 4.63 -9.06
N THR A 178 -13.41 3.95 -8.64
CA THR A 178 -13.23 2.51 -8.91
C THR A 178 -13.39 1.72 -7.63
N ALA A 179 -13.98 0.52 -7.72
CA ALA A 179 -14.20 -0.35 -6.58
C ALA A 179 -14.09 -1.82 -6.97
N GLY A 180 -13.73 -2.65 -5.98
CA GLY A 180 -13.67 -4.10 -6.11
C GLY A 180 -13.92 -4.81 -4.79
N GLY A 181 -14.38 -6.06 -4.87
CA GLY A 181 -14.65 -6.86 -3.69
C GLY A 181 -15.08 -8.29 -4.01
N SER A 182 -15.97 -8.81 -3.19
CA SER A 182 -16.43 -10.20 -3.21
C SER A 182 -17.48 -10.50 -4.28
N SER A 183 -17.94 -9.49 -5.04
CA SER A 183 -18.81 -9.69 -6.22
C SER A 183 -18.08 -10.26 -7.43
N TYR A 184 -16.75 -10.35 -7.33
CA TYR A 184 -15.84 -10.73 -8.41
C TYR A 184 -15.90 -9.75 -9.57
N CYS A 185 -16.24 -8.49 -9.31
CA CYS A 185 -16.26 -7.44 -10.32
C CYS A 185 -15.34 -6.30 -9.91
N ILE A 186 -14.76 -5.66 -10.94
CA ILE A 186 -14.17 -4.33 -10.86
C ILE A 186 -15.18 -3.38 -11.49
N TYR A 187 -15.45 -2.26 -10.83
CA TYR A 187 -16.39 -1.25 -11.29
C TYR A 187 -15.68 0.08 -11.53
N LEU A 188 -16.16 0.85 -12.50
CA LEU A 188 -15.84 2.27 -12.64
C LEU A 188 -17.11 3.09 -12.76
N PHE A 189 -17.22 4.12 -11.94
CA PHE A 189 -18.31 5.08 -11.94
C PHE A 189 -17.78 6.47 -12.28
N ASP A 190 -18.63 7.29 -12.89
CA ASP A 190 -18.43 8.74 -12.86
C ASP A 190 -18.89 9.34 -11.53
N ARG A 191 -18.63 10.62 -11.35
CA ARG A 191 -19.00 11.39 -10.16
C ARG A 191 -20.50 11.42 -9.89
N ASP A 192 -21.33 11.30 -10.92
CA ASP A 192 -22.79 11.35 -10.81
C ASP A 192 -23.39 9.98 -10.45
N GLY A 193 -22.54 8.94 -10.36
CA GLY A 193 -22.94 7.59 -9.98
C GLY A 193 -23.32 6.71 -11.18
N ASN A 194 -23.09 7.18 -12.41
CA ASN A 194 -23.30 6.35 -13.58
C ASN A 194 -22.17 5.32 -13.66
N LYS A 195 -22.55 4.05 -13.72
CA LYS A 195 -21.61 2.95 -13.96
C LYS A 195 -21.12 3.02 -15.40
N ILE A 196 -19.87 3.47 -15.59
CA ILE A 196 -19.22 3.55 -16.90
C ILE A 196 -18.99 2.13 -17.44
N TRP A 197 -18.48 1.25 -16.58
CA TRP A 197 -18.35 -0.17 -16.87
C TRP A 197 -18.29 -1.01 -15.61
N GLU A 198 -18.58 -2.30 -15.79
CA GLU A 198 -18.21 -3.36 -14.86
C GLU A 198 -17.44 -4.44 -15.61
N ARG A 199 -16.49 -5.06 -14.92
CA ARG A 199 -15.71 -6.18 -15.45
C ARG A 199 -15.68 -7.30 -14.45
N LYS A 200 -16.35 -8.39 -14.82
CA LYS A 200 -16.33 -9.63 -14.08
C LYS A 200 -14.97 -10.29 -14.20
N THR A 201 -14.47 -10.72 -13.06
CA THR A 201 -13.26 -11.50 -12.88
C THR A 201 -13.65 -12.87 -12.33
N GLY A 202 -12.67 -13.77 -12.21
CA GLY A 202 -12.89 -15.12 -11.71
C GLY A 202 -12.79 -15.27 -10.18
N SER A 203 -12.58 -14.18 -9.43
CA SER A 203 -12.37 -14.25 -7.97
C SER A 203 -12.65 -12.93 -7.27
N VAL A 204 -12.59 -12.97 -5.94
CA VAL A 204 -12.53 -11.79 -5.08
C VAL A 204 -11.44 -10.83 -5.58
N ILE A 205 -11.76 -9.53 -5.59
CA ILE A 205 -10.83 -8.44 -5.80
C ILE A 205 -10.44 -7.89 -4.43
N ASN A 206 -9.15 -7.95 -4.11
CA ASN A 206 -8.61 -7.54 -2.82
C ASN A 206 -8.28 -6.04 -2.80
N CYS A 207 -7.75 -5.53 -3.90
CA CYS A 207 -7.28 -4.16 -4.02
C CYS A 207 -7.57 -3.60 -5.42
N VAL A 208 -7.79 -2.29 -5.48
CA VAL A 208 -7.91 -1.51 -6.72
C VAL A 208 -7.13 -0.21 -6.60
N CYS A 209 -6.58 0.27 -7.71
CA CYS A 209 -6.05 1.63 -7.82
C CYS A 209 -6.35 2.22 -9.20
N ILE A 210 -6.25 3.55 -9.32
CA ILE A 210 -6.62 4.30 -10.52
C ILE A 210 -5.60 5.40 -10.78
N THR A 211 -5.28 5.66 -12.04
CA THR A 211 -4.42 6.81 -12.38
C THR A 211 -5.14 8.13 -12.11
N PRO A 212 -4.40 9.22 -11.86
CA PRO A 212 -4.99 10.52 -11.52
C PRO A 212 -6.06 11.03 -12.48
N GLN A 213 -5.96 10.76 -13.78
CA GLN A 213 -6.95 11.14 -14.80
C GLN A 213 -7.88 9.98 -15.22
N ALA A 214 -7.91 8.88 -14.46
CA ALA A 214 -8.70 7.68 -14.74
C ALA A 214 -8.44 7.03 -16.11
N GLN A 215 -7.25 7.23 -16.68
CA GLN A 215 -6.86 6.58 -17.95
C GLN A 215 -6.72 5.07 -17.78
N TYR A 216 -6.29 4.63 -16.59
CA TYR A 216 -6.07 3.23 -16.26
C TYR A 216 -6.59 2.90 -14.86
N VAL A 217 -7.11 1.69 -14.72
CA VAL A 217 -7.47 1.05 -13.45
C VAL A 217 -6.65 -0.23 -13.32
N ALA A 218 -6.10 -0.47 -12.14
CA ALA A 218 -5.46 -1.74 -11.81
C ALA A 218 -6.17 -2.42 -10.63
N ALA A 219 -6.07 -3.75 -10.58
CA ALA A 219 -6.63 -4.52 -9.48
C ALA A 219 -5.82 -5.80 -9.21
N GLY A 220 -5.85 -6.26 -7.96
CA GLY A 220 -5.31 -7.55 -7.53
C GLY A 220 -6.41 -8.49 -7.04
N GLY A 221 -6.36 -9.76 -7.43
CA GLY A 221 -7.39 -10.76 -7.09
C GLY A 221 -6.88 -11.99 -6.35
N SER A 222 -7.79 -12.69 -5.67
CA SER A 222 -7.52 -13.97 -4.98
C SER A 222 -7.32 -15.17 -5.92
N ASN A 223 -7.53 -15.01 -7.23
CA ASN A 223 -7.10 -15.97 -8.26
C ASN A 223 -5.69 -15.68 -8.77
N TYR A 224 -4.92 -14.90 -8.02
CA TYR A 224 -3.53 -14.60 -8.28
C TYR A 224 -3.32 -13.66 -9.46
N ASN A 225 -4.38 -13.09 -10.04
CA ASN A 225 -4.26 -12.21 -11.17
C ASN A 225 -4.04 -10.75 -10.73
N VAL A 226 -3.18 -10.08 -11.47
CA VAL A 226 -3.14 -8.63 -11.60
C VAL A 226 -3.86 -8.25 -12.88
N TYR A 227 -4.82 -7.34 -12.76
CA TYR A 227 -5.61 -6.81 -13.87
C TYR A 227 -5.18 -5.39 -14.17
N PHE A 228 -5.03 -5.05 -15.45
CA PHE A 228 -4.80 -3.69 -15.91
C PHE A 228 -5.80 -3.35 -17.02
N LEU A 229 -6.63 -2.35 -16.77
CA LEU A 229 -7.76 -1.97 -17.60
C LEU A 229 -7.61 -0.54 -18.08
N ASN A 230 -8.02 -0.28 -19.32
CA ASN A 230 -8.15 1.09 -19.82
C ASN A 230 -9.44 1.75 -19.30
N GLN A 231 -9.61 3.05 -19.57
CA GLN A 231 -10.80 3.80 -19.15
C GLN A 231 -12.13 3.27 -19.72
N LYS A 232 -12.11 2.49 -20.83
CA LYS A 232 -13.30 1.82 -21.39
C LYS A 232 -13.63 0.49 -20.69
N GLY A 233 -12.75 0.05 -19.80
CA GLY A 233 -12.85 -1.22 -19.09
C GLY A 233 -12.26 -2.39 -19.86
N ASP A 234 -11.61 -2.18 -21.01
CA ASP A 234 -10.98 -3.31 -21.70
C ASP A 234 -9.70 -3.71 -20.98
N PHE A 235 -9.49 -5.02 -20.81
CA PHE A 235 -8.23 -5.54 -20.30
C PHE A 235 -7.13 -5.17 -21.28
N SER A 236 -6.24 -4.29 -20.84
CA SER A 236 -4.99 -4.03 -21.54
C SER A 236 -4.06 -5.24 -21.37
N TRP A 237 -4.08 -5.86 -20.19
CA TRP A 237 -3.49 -7.18 -19.94
C TRP A 237 -4.00 -7.77 -18.62
N ILE A 238 -3.77 -9.08 -18.46
CA ILE A 238 -3.96 -9.83 -17.22
C ILE A 238 -2.70 -10.67 -17.01
N HIS A 239 -2.12 -10.62 -15.82
CA HIS A 239 -0.95 -11.44 -15.47
C HIS A 239 -1.24 -12.26 -14.22
N ASN A 240 -0.78 -13.51 -14.19
CA ASN A 240 -0.89 -14.37 -13.02
C ASN A 240 0.50 -14.56 -12.37
N PRO A 241 0.89 -13.70 -11.40
CA PRO A 241 2.12 -13.85 -10.62
C PRO A 241 2.16 -15.04 -9.64
N ALA A 242 1.19 -15.96 -9.68
CA ALA A 242 1.15 -17.25 -8.97
C ALA A 242 0.61 -17.30 -7.53
N TYR A 243 0.40 -16.17 -6.84
CA TYR A 243 -0.27 -16.18 -5.53
C TYR A 243 -1.12 -14.93 -5.24
N TRP A 244 -1.82 -14.89 -4.09
CA TRP A 244 -2.79 -13.85 -3.73
C TRP A 244 -2.16 -12.46 -3.80
N ILE A 245 -2.75 -11.60 -4.63
CA ILE A 245 -2.34 -10.20 -4.73
C ILE A 245 -3.06 -9.41 -3.64
N SER A 246 -2.28 -8.84 -2.74
CA SER A 246 -2.74 -8.08 -1.57
C SER A 246 -2.91 -6.61 -1.91
N SER A 247 -1.99 -6.04 -2.69
CA SER A 247 -1.94 -4.62 -3.00
C SER A 247 -1.34 -4.35 -4.38
N VAL A 248 -1.81 -3.29 -5.03
CA VAL A 248 -1.32 -2.83 -6.34
C VAL A 248 -1.15 -1.31 -6.34
N SER A 249 -0.11 -0.82 -7.00
CA SER A 249 0.15 0.61 -7.15
C SER A 249 0.60 0.94 -8.57
N LEU A 250 0.12 2.06 -9.10
CA LEU A 250 0.45 2.57 -10.43
C LEU A 250 1.30 3.82 -10.34
N THR A 251 2.17 4.04 -11.33
CA THR A 251 2.70 5.38 -11.57
C THR A 251 1.60 6.31 -12.07
N ASN A 252 1.76 7.61 -11.83
CA ASN A 252 0.79 8.63 -12.21
C ASN A 252 0.41 8.63 -13.71
N ASN A 253 1.30 8.14 -14.57
CA ASN A 253 1.07 8.03 -16.01
C ASN A 253 0.68 6.61 -16.47
N GLY A 254 0.59 5.63 -15.56
CA GLY A 254 0.28 4.24 -15.88
C GLY A 254 1.39 3.47 -16.60
N SER A 255 2.61 4.03 -16.70
CA SER A 255 3.75 3.35 -17.34
C SER A 255 4.25 2.13 -16.58
N TYR A 256 4.10 2.14 -15.24
CA TYR A 256 4.52 1.02 -14.39
C TYR A 256 3.45 0.66 -13.36
N LEU A 257 3.42 -0.62 -13.01
CA LEU A 257 2.58 -1.20 -11.97
C LEU A 257 3.44 -2.06 -11.04
N ALA A 258 3.32 -1.82 -9.74
CA ALA A 258 3.87 -2.67 -8.69
C ALA A 258 2.75 -3.50 -8.05
N ALA A 259 3.03 -4.75 -7.72
CA ALA A 259 2.08 -5.64 -7.02
C ALA A 259 2.78 -6.36 -5.86
N GLY A 260 2.16 -6.31 -4.68
CA GLY A 260 2.54 -7.11 -3.51
C GLY A 260 1.73 -8.40 -3.46
N SER A 261 2.37 -9.49 -3.04
CA SER A 261 1.78 -10.82 -3.06
C SER A 261 2.18 -11.66 -1.83
N PHE A 262 1.32 -12.59 -1.45
CA PHE A 262 1.54 -13.56 -0.36
C PHE A 262 2.39 -14.78 -0.81
N ASP A 263 3.18 -14.62 -1.87
CA ASP A 263 4.31 -15.50 -2.18
C ASP A 263 5.64 -14.86 -1.81
N ASP A 264 5.60 -13.94 -0.84
CA ASP A 264 6.70 -13.11 -0.35
C ASP A 264 7.38 -12.28 -1.45
N LYS A 265 6.64 -11.84 -2.48
CA LYS A 265 7.22 -11.10 -3.60
C LYS A 265 6.57 -9.76 -3.87
N VAL A 266 7.42 -8.83 -4.29
CA VAL A 266 7.04 -7.60 -4.99
C VAL A 266 7.30 -7.81 -6.48
N TYR A 267 6.28 -7.56 -7.30
CA TYR A 267 6.35 -7.65 -8.76
C TYR A 267 6.33 -6.27 -9.38
N MET A 268 7.03 -6.10 -10.51
CA MET A 268 6.97 -4.89 -11.32
C MET A 268 6.63 -5.22 -12.78
N PHE A 269 5.71 -4.45 -13.34
CA PHE A 269 5.25 -4.57 -14.71
C PHE A 269 5.34 -3.23 -15.43
N ASN A 270 5.54 -3.25 -16.75
CA ASN A 270 5.34 -2.09 -17.60
C ASN A 270 3.88 -2.01 -18.10
N SER A 271 3.55 -0.94 -18.83
CA SER A 271 2.22 -0.72 -19.40
C SER A 271 1.76 -1.79 -20.41
N THR A 272 2.67 -2.59 -20.97
CA THR A 272 2.36 -3.68 -21.89
C THR A 272 2.09 -5.01 -21.19
N GLY A 273 2.24 -5.07 -19.87
CA GLY A 273 2.04 -6.28 -19.06
C GLY A 273 3.26 -7.19 -19.00
N THR A 274 4.41 -6.72 -19.48
CA THR A 274 5.69 -7.43 -19.33
C THR A 274 6.14 -7.31 -17.89
N LYS A 275 6.36 -8.45 -17.23
CA LYS A 275 7.04 -8.49 -15.93
C LYS A 275 8.49 -8.05 -16.12
N LEU A 276 8.87 -6.94 -15.51
CA LEU A 276 10.23 -6.40 -15.56
C LEU A 276 11.14 -7.15 -14.58
N TRP A 277 10.65 -7.37 -13.35
CA TRP A 277 11.35 -8.08 -12.29
C TRP A 277 10.38 -8.54 -11.19
N ASP A 278 10.87 -9.41 -10.32
CA ASP A 278 10.30 -9.69 -9.01
C ASP A 278 11.38 -9.68 -7.92
N TYR A 279 11.02 -9.21 -6.73
CA TYR A 279 11.89 -9.12 -5.56
C TYR A 279 11.33 -9.97 -4.43
N LYS A 280 12.14 -10.87 -3.86
CA LYS A 280 11.74 -11.80 -2.80
C LYS A 280 12.07 -11.21 -1.42
N VAL A 281 11.04 -10.88 -0.65
CA VAL A 281 11.14 -10.54 0.78
C VAL A 281 11.09 -11.82 1.63
N LYS A 282 11.10 -11.71 2.97
CA LYS A 282 11.20 -12.89 3.84
C LYS A 282 9.85 -13.50 4.22
N ASP A 283 8.76 -12.77 4.02
CA ASP A 283 7.37 -13.20 4.32
C ASP A 283 6.37 -12.39 3.47
N ASP A 284 5.07 -12.62 3.64
CA ASP A 284 4.00 -12.05 2.83
C ASP A 284 4.09 -10.52 2.65
N VAL A 285 3.95 -10.03 1.42
CA VAL A 285 3.83 -8.58 1.15
C VAL A 285 2.37 -8.17 1.26
N TYR A 286 2.04 -7.27 2.20
CA TYR A 286 0.67 -6.85 2.46
C TYR A 286 0.27 -5.55 1.75
N SER A 287 1.21 -4.61 1.63
CA SER A 287 0.97 -3.31 1.00
C SER A 287 2.16 -2.87 0.16
N VAL A 288 1.90 -2.28 -1.02
CA VAL A 288 2.92 -1.75 -1.92
C VAL A 288 2.51 -0.37 -2.44
N ALA A 289 3.46 0.55 -2.54
CA ALA A 289 3.25 1.89 -3.08
C ALA A 289 4.43 2.33 -3.95
N ILE A 290 4.14 2.83 -5.16
CA ILE A 290 5.13 3.52 -5.99
C ILE A 290 5.09 5.02 -5.64
N SER A 291 6.25 5.64 -5.45
CA SER A 291 6.32 7.06 -5.17
C SER A 291 5.77 7.89 -6.36
N PRO A 292 5.05 9.00 -6.12
CA PRO A 292 4.47 9.83 -7.19
C PRO A 292 5.46 10.34 -8.25
N ASP A 293 6.70 10.60 -7.85
CA ASP A 293 7.82 10.98 -8.71
C ASP A 293 8.56 9.77 -9.34
N ALA A 294 8.06 8.56 -9.10
CA ALA A 294 8.60 7.27 -9.52
C ALA A 294 10.10 7.09 -9.22
N SER A 295 10.55 7.60 -8.07
CA SER A 295 11.92 7.42 -7.59
C SER A 295 12.11 6.15 -6.75
N PHE A 296 11.06 5.65 -6.10
CA PHE A 296 11.15 4.44 -5.28
C PHE A 296 9.81 3.71 -5.15
N ILE A 297 9.88 2.49 -4.62
CA ILE A 297 8.75 1.63 -4.29
C ILE A 297 8.89 1.23 -2.83
N ALA A 298 7.84 1.43 -2.04
CA ALA A 298 7.76 0.93 -0.67
C ALA A 298 6.93 -0.34 -0.61
N ALA A 299 7.37 -1.34 0.15
CA ALA A 299 6.66 -2.58 0.38
C ALA A 299 6.66 -2.94 1.87
N GLY A 300 5.47 -3.14 2.43
CA GLY A 300 5.26 -3.61 3.80
C GLY A 300 5.13 -5.12 3.84
N SER A 301 5.99 -5.77 4.62
CA SER A 301 6.05 -7.23 4.77
C SER A 301 5.58 -7.70 6.15
N TRP A 302 5.11 -8.93 6.23
CA TRP A 302 4.79 -9.65 7.46
C TRP A 302 6.02 -10.14 8.23
N ASP A 303 7.23 -9.95 7.69
CA ASP A 303 8.50 -10.18 8.39
C ASP A 303 8.94 -9.00 9.30
N ASP A 304 8.00 -8.13 9.67
CA ASP A 304 8.19 -6.89 10.41
C ASP A 304 8.96 -5.79 9.65
N THR A 305 9.26 -5.94 8.36
CA THR A 305 10.15 -5.04 7.62
C THR A 305 9.40 -4.19 6.58
N LEU A 306 9.72 -2.90 6.58
CA LEU A 306 9.43 -1.98 5.48
C LEU A 306 10.61 -1.99 4.51
N TYR A 307 10.37 -2.45 3.28
CA TYR A 307 11.35 -2.49 2.20
C TYR A 307 11.20 -1.29 1.27
N VAL A 308 12.32 -0.76 0.78
CA VAL A 308 12.33 0.25 -0.26
C VAL A 308 13.27 -0.14 -1.40
N LEU A 309 12.70 -0.16 -2.61
CA LEU A 309 13.36 -0.55 -3.85
C LEU A 309 13.37 0.60 -4.85
N ASP A 310 14.36 0.60 -5.74
CA ASP A 310 14.28 1.42 -6.95
C ASP A 310 13.35 0.78 -8.00
N LEU A 311 13.05 1.52 -9.08
CA LEU A 311 12.24 0.99 -10.18
C LEU A 311 12.92 -0.16 -10.95
N GLY A 312 14.22 -0.38 -10.75
CA GLY A 312 14.99 -1.49 -11.32
C GLY A 312 14.91 -2.78 -10.49
N GLY A 313 14.25 -2.75 -9.33
CA GLY A 313 14.07 -3.92 -8.46
C GLY A 313 15.22 -4.13 -7.47
N LYS A 314 16.11 -3.14 -7.30
CA LYS A 314 17.17 -3.19 -6.31
C LYS A 314 16.68 -2.60 -5.00
N GLU A 315 16.68 -3.39 -3.94
CA GLU A 315 16.55 -2.89 -2.57
C GLU A 315 17.74 -1.99 -2.24
N PHE A 316 17.46 -0.77 -1.78
CA PHE A 316 18.49 0.17 -1.34
C PHE A 316 18.29 0.65 0.10
N TRP A 317 17.12 0.38 0.70
CA TRP A 317 16.84 0.71 2.10
C TRP A 317 15.77 -0.22 2.66
N ASN A 318 15.88 -0.53 3.95
CA ASN A 318 14.83 -1.22 4.70
C ASN A 318 14.83 -0.76 6.17
N CYS A 319 13.72 -1.01 6.87
CA CYS A 319 13.61 -0.75 8.30
C CYS A 319 12.70 -1.78 8.96
N SER A 320 13.20 -2.45 10.01
CA SER A 320 12.36 -3.31 10.85
C SER A 320 11.55 -2.46 11.83
N CYS A 321 10.23 -2.58 11.76
CA CYS A 321 9.28 -1.86 12.59
C CYS A 321 8.79 -2.72 13.78
N GLY A 322 9.36 -3.89 14.04
CA GLY A 322 9.09 -4.70 15.23
C GLY A 322 7.69 -5.35 15.31
N GLY A 323 6.95 -5.35 14.21
CA GLY A 323 5.69 -6.06 14.00
C GLY A 323 5.28 -5.96 12.52
N ASN A 324 4.44 -6.89 12.07
CA ASN A 324 3.95 -6.98 10.68
C ASN A 324 3.52 -5.62 10.14
N ILE A 325 3.90 -5.32 8.89
CA ILE A 325 3.47 -4.09 8.23
C ILE A 325 2.16 -4.34 7.48
N ASN A 326 1.08 -3.72 7.93
CA ASN A 326 -0.25 -3.88 7.32
C ASN A 326 -0.50 -2.93 6.16
N ASP A 327 0.08 -1.74 6.22
CA ASP A 327 -0.18 -0.67 5.26
C ASP A 327 1.05 0.23 5.11
N VAL A 328 1.26 0.74 3.91
CA VAL A 328 2.32 1.69 3.58
C VAL A 328 1.74 2.83 2.77
N PHE A 329 2.21 4.05 3.03
CA PHE A 329 1.71 5.23 2.33
C PHE A 329 2.85 6.20 2.02
N ILE A 330 2.89 6.72 0.80
CA ILE A 330 3.88 7.72 0.36
C ILE A 330 3.17 9.06 0.16
N SER A 331 3.75 10.16 0.67
CA SER A 331 3.21 11.51 0.46
C SER A 331 3.23 11.90 -1.02
N ARG A 332 2.38 12.84 -1.42
CA ARG A 332 2.21 13.20 -2.85
C ARG A 332 3.43 13.87 -3.47
N ASP A 333 4.24 14.51 -2.64
CA ASP A 333 5.51 15.12 -3.02
C ASP A 333 6.70 14.14 -2.93
N SER A 334 6.43 12.87 -2.61
CA SER A 334 7.43 11.81 -2.39
C SER A 334 8.44 12.10 -1.27
N SER A 335 8.18 13.07 -0.40
CA SER A 335 9.10 13.47 0.67
C SER A 335 8.96 12.64 1.94
N ALA A 336 7.81 12.00 2.17
CA ALA A 336 7.53 11.22 3.37
C ALA A 336 6.97 9.83 3.04
N LEU A 337 7.29 8.88 3.91
CA LEU A 337 6.85 7.48 3.86
C LEU A 337 6.32 7.09 5.24
N ALA A 338 5.14 6.49 5.27
CA ALA A 338 4.53 5.97 6.48
C ALA A 338 4.32 4.46 6.41
N ALA A 339 4.38 3.79 7.56
CA ALA A 339 4.06 2.38 7.71
C ALA A 339 3.20 2.12 8.95
N ALA A 340 2.15 1.33 8.79
CA ALA A 340 1.28 0.82 9.85
C ALA A 340 1.82 -0.52 10.36
N SER A 341 2.08 -0.64 11.67
CA SER A 341 2.58 -1.89 12.25
C SER A 341 1.63 -2.49 13.29
N ASP A 342 1.57 -3.82 13.31
CA ASP A 342 0.89 -4.62 14.33
C ASP A 342 1.47 -4.47 15.74
N ASN A 343 2.67 -3.90 15.87
CA ASN A 343 3.30 -3.67 17.16
C ASN A 343 2.67 -2.54 18.00
N GLY A 344 1.64 -1.87 17.46
CA GLY A 344 0.96 -0.79 18.15
C GLY A 344 1.44 0.62 17.80
N ALA A 345 2.18 0.76 16.69
CA ALA A 345 2.66 2.06 16.23
C ALA A 345 2.56 2.25 14.71
N ALA A 346 2.38 3.50 14.32
CA ALA A 346 2.67 3.96 12.97
C ALA A 346 4.06 4.60 12.93
N TYR A 347 4.80 4.38 11.85
CA TYR A 347 6.13 4.93 11.63
C TYR A 347 6.07 5.98 10.54
N LEU A 348 6.72 7.12 10.75
CA LEU A 348 6.85 8.18 9.76
C LEU A 348 8.32 8.45 9.46
N PHE A 349 8.67 8.43 8.19
CA PHE A 349 10.00 8.65 7.69
C PHE A 349 10.03 9.83 6.72
N GLU A 350 11.12 10.59 6.75
CA GLU A 350 11.44 11.63 5.78
C GLU A 350 12.50 11.12 4.81
N ARG A 351 12.31 11.40 3.52
CA ARG A 351 13.26 11.11 2.47
C ARG A 351 14.46 12.04 2.58
N ASN A 352 15.65 11.47 2.65
CA ASN A 352 16.88 12.25 2.59
C ASN A 352 17.22 12.59 1.13
N SER A 353 16.82 13.78 0.69
CA SER A 353 17.02 14.27 -0.68
C SER A 353 18.49 14.26 -1.13
N THR A 354 19.43 14.52 -0.22
CA THR A 354 20.87 14.50 -0.53
C THR A 354 21.35 13.08 -0.83
N VAL A 355 20.93 12.12 -0.01
CA VAL A 355 21.21 10.71 -0.22
C VAL A 355 20.61 10.25 -1.54
N PHE A 356 19.34 10.60 -1.82
CA PHE A 356 18.70 10.27 -3.10
C PHE A 356 19.44 10.86 -4.30
N ALA A 357 19.88 12.12 -4.22
CA ALA A 357 20.67 12.75 -5.28
C ALA A 357 21.98 11.99 -5.55
N GLN A 358 22.63 11.47 -4.51
CA GLN A 358 23.85 10.66 -4.64
C GLN A 358 23.56 9.25 -5.19
N LEU A 359 22.55 8.57 -4.65
CA LEU A 359 22.15 7.21 -5.03
C LEU A 359 21.81 7.12 -6.51
N PHE A 360 21.03 8.08 -7.01
CA PHE A 360 20.52 8.09 -8.37
C PHE A 360 21.32 9.00 -9.31
N ARG A 361 22.37 9.65 -8.80
CA ARG A 361 23.20 10.64 -9.52
C ARG A 361 22.33 11.70 -10.23
N ASP A 362 21.32 12.19 -9.53
CA ASP A 362 20.31 13.09 -10.06
C ASP A 362 20.15 14.30 -9.14
N ALA A 363 20.70 15.43 -9.54
CA ALA A 363 20.65 16.67 -8.78
C ALA A 363 19.22 17.23 -8.61
N ARG A 364 18.23 16.74 -9.37
CA ARG A 364 16.84 17.20 -9.24
C ARG A 364 16.21 16.82 -7.90
N PHE A 365 16.76 15.82 -7.18
CA PHE A 365 16.36 15.55 -5.80
C PHE A 365 16.74 16.70 -4.84
N LEU A 366 17.76 17.50 -5.17
CA LEU A 366 18.21 18.64 -4.35
C LEU A 366 17.40 19.92 -4.60
N SER A 367 16.84 20.09 -5.80
CA SER A 367 16.26 21.38 -6.20
C SER A 367 14.94 21.71 -5.52
N GLY A 368 14.32 20.78 -4.78
CA GLY A 368 13.00 20.96 -4.18
C GLY A 368 11.88 21.24 -5.19
N GLU A 369 12.22 21.33 -6.49
CA GLU A 369 11.25 21.43 -7.57
C GLU A 369 10.52 20.11 -7.65
N ARG A 370 9.20 20.17 -7.54
CA ARG A 370 8.29 19.03 -7.67
C ARG A 370 8.68 18.26 -8.93
N LEU A 371 9.28 17.09 -8.74
CA LEU A 371 9.70 16.20 -9.82
C LEU A 371 8.45 15.78 -10.61
N GLY A 372 8.11 16.56 -11.63
CA GLY A 372 7.22 16.13 -12.70
C GLY A 372 7.92 15.04 -13.51
N LEU A 373 7.28 13.89 -13.66
CA LEU A 373 7.78 12.78 -14.47
C LEU A 373 7.89 13.15 -15.96
N PRO A 374 8.74 12.46 -16.77
CA PRO A 374 9.68 11.41 -16.39
C PRO A 374 11.16 11.76 -16.66
N LEU A 375 12.04 10.95 -16.04
CA LEU A 375 13.43 10.73 -16.44
C LEU A 375 13.50 10.46 -17.95
N LYS A 376 14.39 11.19 -18.64
CA LYS A 376 14.80 10.85 -20.01
C LYS A 376 15.36 9.44 -20.03
N GLU A 377 14.98 8.67 -21.04
CA GLU A 377 15.67 7.46 -21.48
C GLU A 377 17.18 7.74 -21.60
N SER A 378 17.96 7.12 -20.73
CA SER A 378 19.38 6.89 -20.98
C SER A 378 19.84 5.69 -20.15
N MET A 379 19.47 4.50 -20.63
CA MET A 379 20.40 3.39 -20.56
C MET A 379 20.56 2.88 -21.99
N THR A 380 21.69 3.26 -22.58
CA THR A 380 22.21 2.71 -23.82
C THR A 380 22.39 1.20 -23.64
N ALA A 381 21.47 0.41 -24.19
CA ALA A 381 21.78 -0.94 -24.63
C ALA A 381 22.18 -0.84 -26.12
N THR A 382 23.49 -0.84 -26.37
CA THR A 382 24.04 -1.03 -27.71
C THR A 382 23.77 -2.47 -28.18
N GLY A 383 23.24 -2.60 -29.39
CA GLY A 383 22.98 -3.86 -30.09
C GLY A 383 21.53 -3.89 -30.56
N GLY A 384 21.19 -3.40 -31.76
CA GLY A 384 21.29 -4.20 -32.99
C GLY A 384 20.36 -5.41 -32.87
N ILE A 385 19.21 -5.48 -33.53
CA ILE A 385 19.06 -5.60 -34.98
C ILE A 385 17.64 -5.12 -35.36
N GLU A 386 17.55 -4.42 -36.50
CA GLU A 386 16.33 -4.03 -37.19
C GLU A 386 15.44 -5.25 -37.49
N ASN A 387 14.12 -5.12 -37.32
CA ASN A 387 13.18 -5.81 -38.20
C ASN A 387 11.93 -4.95 -38.37
N VAL A 388 11.90 -4.31 -39.53
CA VAL A 388 10.72 -3.76 -40.18
C VAL A 388 9.73 -4.89 -40.43
N VAL A 389 8.47 -4.73 -40.05
CA VAL A 389 7.38 -5.54 -40.61
C VAL A 389 6.38 -4.62 -41.27
N GLU A 390 6.30 -4.80 -42.59
CA GLU A 390 5.38 -4.15 -43.52
C GLU A 390 3.92 -4.39 -43.15
N ILE A 391 3.13 -3.34 -43.37
CA ILE A 391 1.67 -3.39 -43.34
C ILE A 391 1.23 -4.02 -44.66
N ALA A 392 0.56 -5.18 -44.59
CA ALA A 392 -0.18 -5.73 -45.71
C ALA A 392 -1.66 -5.89 -45.32
N SER A 393 -2.49 -5.07 -45.96
CA SER A 393 -3.94 -5.20 -46.02
C SER A 393 -4.35 -6.34 -46.95
N ALA A 394 -5.31 -7.18 -46.54
CA ALA A 394 -6.12 -7.95 -47.48
C ALA A 394 -7.52 -8.23 -46.90
N SER A 395 -8.51 -7.81 -47.66
CA SER A 395 -9.94 -8.05 -47.47
C SER A 395 -10.42 -9.27 -48.25
N SER A 396 -11.54 -9.82 -47.77
CA SER A 396 -12.57 -10.61 -48.49
C SER A 396 -12.43 -12.14 -48.56
N GLY A 397 -13.55 -12.81 -48.25
CA GLY A 397 -13.78 -14.23 -48.53
C GLY A 397 -14.84 -14.87 -47.63
N LYS A 398 -16.12 -14.82 -48.03
CA LYS A 398 -17.24 -15.63 -47.48
C LYS A 398 -17.08 -17.10 -47.86
N VAL A 399 -17.38 -18.04 -46.96
CA VAL A 399 -18.11 -19.32 -47.23
C VAL A 399 -18.91 -19.72 -45.97
N SER A 400 -20.03 -20.39 -46.18
CA SER A 400 -21.16 -20.68 -45.29
C SER A 400 -21.22 -22.10 -44.71
N ASP A 401 -22.15 -22.25 -43.75
CA ASP A 401 -23.02 -23.39 -43.38
C ASP A 401 -22.62 -24.44 -42.32
N ASP A 402 -23.37 -24.35 -41.22
CA ASP A 402 -24.17 -25.36 -40.50
C ASP A 402 -23.56 -26.69 -40.01
N ILE A 403 -23.53 -26.88 -38.68
CA ILE A 403 -24.00 -28.10 -38.00
C ILE A 403 -24.71 -27.75 -36.66
N LYS A 404 -25.95 -28.25 -36.50
CA LYS A 404 -26.80 -28.24 -35.30
C LYS A 404 -26.34 -29.26 -34.23
N SER A 405 -26.52 -28.95 -32.93
CA SER A 405 -27.18 -29.82 -31.93
C SER A 405 -27.31 -29.06 -30.59
N SER A 406 -28.53 -28.68 -30.19
CA SER A 406 -29.45 -29.35 -29.26
C SER A 406 -29.22 -29.02 -27.78
N ALA A 407 -30.19 -28.29 -27.22
CA ALA A 407 -30.34 -28.03 -25.80
C ALA A 407 -30.75 -29.28 -25.02
N SER A 408 -30.33 -29.37 -23.76
CA SER A 408 -31.15 -29.95 -22.69
C SER A 408 -30.84 -29.27 -21.35
N THR A 409 -31.87 -28.63 -20.82
CA THR A 409 -32.05 -28.21 -19.43
C THR A 409 -32.47 -29.40 -18.59
N GLU A 410 -31.87 -29.60 -17.42
CA GLU A 410 -32.51 -29.91 -16.12
C GLU A 410 -31.52 -30.58 -15.13
N SER A 411 -31.23 -29.88 -14.04
CA SER A 411 -31.22 -30.42 -12.66
C SER A 411 -30.60 -29.39 -11.68
N SER A 412 -31.25 -28.22 -11.60
CA SER A 412 -31.17 -27.35 -10.43
C SER A 412 -32.40 -27.63 -9.59
N SER A 413 -32.25 -28.28 -8.43
CA SER A 413 -33.19 -28.14 -7.29
C SER A 413 -32.82 -28.92 -6.01
N ARG A 414 -31.64 -29.57 -5.90
CA ARG A 414 -31.28 -30.29 -4.65
C ARG A 414 -29.90 -29.99 -4.05
N LEU A 415 -29.20 -28.96 -4.55
CA LEU A 415 -27.92 -28.50 -4.01
C LEU A 415 -27.99 -27.13 -3.31
N SER A 416 -29.10 -26.40 -3.44
CA SER A 416 -29.26 -25.05 -2.87
C SER A 416 -29.65 -25.02 -1.39
N GLU A 417 -30.07 -26.14 -0.79
CA GLU A 417 -30.49 -26.20 0.62
C GLU A 417 -29.45 -26.84 1.56
N LEU A 418 -28.33 -27.36 1.03
CA LEU A 418 -27.24 -27.96 1.83
C LEU A 418 -26.00 -27.05 1.96
N LEU A 419 -25.99 -25.89 1.31
CA LEU A 419 -24.84 -24.96 1.29
C LEU A 419 -25.01 -23.70 2.17
N ASN A 420 -26.14 -23.51 2.84
CA ASN A 420 -26.39 -22.33 3.68
C ASN A 420 -26.00 -22.49 5.16
N PHE A 421 -25.11 -23.43 5.51
CA PHE A 421 -24.78 -23.69 6.92
C PHE A 421 -23.28 -23.76 7.27
N PHE A 422 -22.36 -23.52 6.32
CA PHE A 422 -20.92 -23.45 6.59
C PHE A 422 -20.29 -22.32 5.74
N LYS A 423 -19.44 -21.37 6.18
CA LYS A 423 -18.83 -21.04 7.48
C LYS A 423 -17.93 -19.79 7.26
N TYR A 424 -18.35 -18.61 7.70
CA TYR A 424 -17.43 -17.50 7.98
C TYR A 424 -16.89 -17.43 9.43
N PRO A 425 -17.48 -18.10 10.45
CA PRO A 425 -16.82 -18.11 11.75
C PRO A 425 -15.57 -18.98 11.76
N ILE A 426 -15.35 -19.90 10.81
CA ILE A 426 -14.13 -20.73 10.80
C ILE A 426 -12.92 -20.01 10.24
N PHE A 427 -13.03 -19.12 9.24
CA PHE A 427 -11.83 -18.45 8.70
C PHE A 427 -11.32 -17.34 9.63
N LEU A 428 -12.22 -16.61 10.29
CA LEU A 428 -11.85 -15.66 11.34
C LEU A 428 -11.38 -16.38 12.61
N LEU A 429 -12.03 -17.49 13.02
CA LEU A 429 -11.44 -18.32 14.08
C LEU A 429 -10.11 -18.90 13.66
N LEU A 430 -9.88 -19.32 12.42
CA LEU A 430 -8.61 -19.91 12.00
C LEU A 430 -7.50 -18.85 12.02
N ALA A 431 -7.76 -17.64 11.51
CA ALA A 431 -6.82 -16.53 11.60
C ALA A 431 -6.53 -16.15 13.06
N VAL A 432 -7.56 -16.02 13.90
CA VAL A 432 -7.41 -15.75 15.34
C VAL A 432 -6.75 -16.91 16.08
N LEU A 433 -7.00 -18.17 15.71
CA LEU A 433 -6.38 -19.36 16.31
C LEU A 433 -4.92 -19.50 15.85
N ILE A 434 -4.61 -19.16 14.60
CA ILE A 434 -3.25 -19.11 14.07
C ILE A 434 -2.45 -18.03 14.79
N VAL A 435 -3.01 -16.82 14.94
CA VAL A 435 -2.41 -15.73 15.73
C VAL A 435 -2.29 -16.12 17.21
N ALA A 436 -3.30 -16.76 17.82
CA ALA A 436 -3.25 -17.19 19.20
C ALA A 436 -2.23 -18.33 19.44
N VAL A 437 -2.13 -19.29 18.53
CA VAL A 437 -1.14 -20.38 18.56
C VAL A 437 0.26 -19.83 18.33
N TYR A 438 0.41 -18.84 17.44
CA TYR A 438 1.67 -18.14 17.20
C TYR A 438 2.12 -17.36 18.44
N LEU A 439 1.23 -16.57 19.06
CA LEU A 439 1.51 -15.83 20.30
C LEU A 439 1.85 -16.78 21.47
N LYS A 440 1.17 -17.92 21.57
CA LYS A 440 1.47 -18.96 22.57
C LYS A 440 2.83 -19.60 22.34
N ASN A 441 3.20 -19.89 21.08
CA ASN A 441 4.51 -20.43 20.73
C ASN A 441 5.64 -19.40 20.93
N ARG A 442 5.38 -18.11 20.72
CA ARG A 442 6.32 -17.01 21.02
C ARG A 442 6.57 -16.89 22.51
N ALA A 443 5.53 -16.97 23.33
CA ALA A 443 5.64 -16.98 24.79
C ALA A 443 6.40 -18.22 25.30
N PHE A 444 6.17 -19.38 24.69
CA PHE A 444 6.89 -20.62 25.01
C PHE A 444 8.38 -20.55 24.65
N LYS A 445 8.73 -20.03 23.46
CA LYS A 445 10.13 -19.80 23.06
C LYS A 445 10.84 -18.80 23.97
N LYS A 446 10.12 -17.78 24.47
CA LYS A 446 10.67 -16.81 25.42
C LYS A 446 10.96 -17.47 26.78
N ARG A 447 10.06 -18.31 27.29
CA ARG A 447 10.28 -19.09 28.54
C ARG A 447 11.46 -20.05 28.45
N ILE A 448 11.60 -20.79 27.35
CA ILE A 448 12.76 -21.69 27.16
C ILE A 448 14.06 -20.89 27.12
N ARG A 449 14.04 -19.66 26.60
CA ARG A 449 15.23 -18.81 26.56
C ARG A 449 15.58 -18.27 27.95
N GLU A 450 14.58 -17.97 28.78
CA GLU A 450 14.78 -17.51 30.16
C GLU A 450 15.20 -18.66 31.10
N GLU A 451 14.62 -19.86 30.98
CA GLU A 451 15.03 -21.06 31.74
C GLU A 451 16.46 -21.51 31.38
N ASN A 452 16.86 -21.43 30.11
CA ASN A 452 18.25 -21.70 29.70
C ASN A 452 19.24 -20.58 30.10
N LEU A 453 18.77 -19.41 30.55
CA LEU A 453 19.64 -18.35 31.07
C LEU A 453 19.83 -18.50 32.59
N GLU A 454 18.82 -18.98 33.32
CA GLU A 454 18.93 -19.30 34.75
C GLU A 454 19.80 -20.55 35.02
N ASP A 455 19.85 -21.51 34.10
CA ASP A 455 20.73 -22.68 34.20
C ASP A 455 22.21 -22.38 33.88
N PHE A 456 22.51 -21.27 33.19
CA PHE A 456 23.87 -20.86 32.87
C PHE A 456 24.47 -19.84 33.85
N GLU A 457 23.67 -19.15 34.66
CA GLU A 457 24.16 -18.25 35.72
C GLU A 457 24.52 -18.96 37.04
N ASN A 458 24.27 -20.28 37.16
CA ASN A 458 24.58 -21.08 38.36
C ASN A 458 25.78 -22.05 38.21
N LEU A 459 26.63 -21.88 37.19
CA LEU A 459 27.75 -22.82 36.91
C LEU A 459 29.17 -22.29 37.20
N ASP A 460 29.33 -21.10 37.78
CA ASP A 460 30.66 -20.51 38.05
C ASP A 460 31.14 -20.60 39.51
N ASP A 461 30.36 -21.15 40.44
CA ASP A 461 30.76 -21.31 41.85
C ASP A 461 30.66 -22.77 42.30
N GLU A 462 31.65 -23.62 41.97
CA GLU A 462 32.17 -24.67 42.87
C GLU A 462 33.22 -25.56 42.16
N LYS A 463 34.50 -25.34 42.47
CA LYS A 463 35.50 -26.41 42.62
C LYS A 463 36.73 -25.92 43.39
N HIS A 464 36.60 -25.91 44.71
CA HIS A 464 37.73 -26.10 45.61
C HIS A 464 37.94 -27.61 45.83
N MET A 465 39.19 -28.07 45.61
CA MET A 465 39.67 -29.38 46.04
C MET A 465 39.61 -29.50 47.58
N PRO A 466 39.57 -30.73 48.12
CA PRO A 466 40.80 -31.25 48.70
C PRO A 466 41.05 -32.75 48.42
N GLY A 467 42.32 -33.14 48.55
CA GLY A 467 42.83 -34.45 48.18
C GLY A 467 42.70 -35.57 49.22
N ASN A 468 42.92 -36.79 48.74
CA ASN A 468 43.88 -37.78 49.23
C ASN A 468 43.97 -38.92 48.20
#